data_AF-A0A183T7Q9-F1
#
_entry.id   AF-A0A183T7Q9-F1
#
_cell.length_a   1.000
_cell.length_b   1.000
_cell.length_c   1.000
_cell.angle_alpha   90.00
_cell.angle_beta   90.00
_cell.angle_gamma   90.00
#
_symmetry.space_group_name_H-M   'P 1'
#
loop_
_entity.id
_entity.type
_entity.pdbx_description
1 polymer ?
#
loop_
_entity_poly.entity_id
_entity_poly.type
_entity_poly.pdbx_seq_one_letter_code
_entity_poly.pdbx_strand_id
1 'polypeptide(L)'
;MSCVSSTYSFCSPVMASKVNPERRTIKIPVLYSSFRPYFTYFVSFVQVVILVLACAGYGFAPVGLNMEHEVISEVLLSSLAFEHVCRIEDENLWIGPRQADLIRIGARYSPCMRADATLYYRFTEAQKKWDRIGCCVRNDGEGCHQTSRMKCPRATSMWLRRVPPDLDADELMLDQSTNKNDDKKLKIQSSLNHPLSEIGPVCGLDPEFCEEPRSTGPFAWSRTDVTEWPICQRSVNVSVAIGYADHMRCEVIARPCCVGVKGECIITTVAHCTFLRGHYHADAALCSQVNCLEEICGMMPFLKKGQPDQLYRIYVSLFLHAGIIHLALSLIIQLFLMRNLEKLLGWLRIALIYILSGCFSSLASAIMLPYHVHTGPTGAHFALFGVVFVDYLQTHDIFTSPWTAILQQVLSIFGVLFVGFLPWLDNYAHISGFISGVLLSYVFVPYLGFGSVKLPPGILAADRPTTKKSKKRSKRKGSKKKGEKKKKRKISSAPITFGDDDQAERSAAQLETLLHLMQSHRRKVVLGCSLLWTALFITLLVVFLRFPLRSCVWCKYLNCLPWTENICDKLEIDVFAPTQCIYPLV
;
A
#
# COMPACT_ATOMS: atom_id res chain seq x y z
N MET A 1 -5.62 32.10 33.09
CA MET A 1 -6.50 32.88 32.19
C MET A 1 -5.55 33.58 31.25
N SER A 2 -5.44 33.29 29.95
CA SER A 2 -6.45 32.87 28.97
C SER A 2 -5.78 32.03 27.86
N CYS A 3 -6.25 30.80 27.61
CA CYS A 3 -5.94 30.04 26.39
C CYS A 3 -7.19 30.21 25.50
N VAL A 4 -7.18 31.19 24.60
CA VAL A 4 -8.28 31.44 23.65
C VAL A 4 -7.98 30.71 22.35
N SER A 5 -8.85 29.75 22.02
CA SER A 5 -9.27 29.33 20.68
C SER A 5 -8.20 29.27 19.58
N SER A 6 -7.50 28.13 19.46
CA SER A 6 -7.07 27.58 18.17
C SER A 6 -6.69 26.11 18.34
N THR A 7 -7.22 25.28 17.45
CA THR A 7 -7.58 23.87 17.63
C THR A 7 -6.43 22.88 17.87
N TYR A 8 -5.16 23.29 17.97
CA TYR A 8 -4.03 22.39 18.28
C TYR A 8 -2.88 23.06 19.03
N SER A 9 -3.17 24.00 19.93
CA SER A 9 -2.17 24.48 20.90
C SER A 9 -2.29 23.69 22.19
N PHE A 10 -1.40 22.70 22.38
CA PHE A 10 -1.15 22.12 23.68
C PHE A 10 -0.67 23.25 24.62
N CYS A 11 -1.61 23.79 25.39
CA CYS A 11 -1.33 24.69 26.49
C CYS A 11 -0.54 23.83 27.51
N SER A 12 0.78 23.95 27.57
CA SER A 12 1.59 23.29 28.62
C SER A 12 1.04 23.73 29.97
N PRO A 13 0.47 22.83 30.79
CA PRO A 13 0.23 23.18 32.17
C PRO A 13 1.58 23.04 32.87
N VAL A 14 2.26 24.16 33.11
CA VAL A 14 3.22 24.23 34.20
C VAL A 14 2.40 24.02 35.47
N MET A 15 2.22 22.76 35.87
CA MET A 15 1.53 22.40 37.10
C MET A 15 2.45 22.75 38.26
N ALA A 16 2.12 23.83 38.98
CA ALA A 16 2.49 23.91 40.39
C ALA A 16 1.83 22.71 41.11
N SER A 17 2.56 22.08 42.02
CA SER A 17 2.04 21.03 42.91
C SER A 17 0.71 21.47 43.52
N LYS A 18 -0.39 20.85 43.10
CA LYS A 18 -1.70 21.00 43.74
C LYS A 18 -1.98 19.73 44.53
N VAL A 19 -1.80 19.82 45.84
CA VAL A 19 -2.32 18.85 46.80
C VAL A 19 -3.85 18.92 46.71
N ASN A 20 -4.51 17.81 46.40
CA ASN A 20 -5.97 17.71 46.55
C ASN A 20 -6.26 17.23 47.98
N PRO A 21 -6.73 18.11 48.89
CA PRO A 21 -6.93 17.76 50.30
C PRO A 21 -8.05 16.72 50.52
N GLU A 22 -8.98 16.54 49.57
CA GLU A 22 -10.02 15.51 49.67
C GLU A 22 -9.56 14.11 49.25
N ARG A 23 -8.56 13.99 48.35
CA ARG A 23 -8.12 12.68 47.80
C ARG A 23 -6.76 12.19 48.29
N ARG A 24 -6.00 12.97 49.06
CA ARG A 24 -4.65 12.62 49.55
C ARG A 24 -3.74 12.12 48.41
N THR A 25 -3.66 12.87 47.31
CA THR A 25 -2.78 12.57 46.16
C THR A 25 -1.84 13.73 45.86
N ILE A 26 -0.61 13.42 45.44
CA ILE A 26 0.42 14.37 45.02
C ILE A 26 0.62 14.25 43.50
N LYS A 27 0.59 15.37 42.78
CA LYS A 27 0.91 15.44 41.34
C LYS A 27 2.38 15.85 41.17
N ILE A 28 3.21 14.96 40.61
CA ILE A 28 4.63 15.24 40.33
C ILE A 28 4.73 16.01 39.00
N PRO A 29 5.37 17.19 38.94
CA PRO A 29 5.60 17.90 37.69
C PRO A 29 6.72 17.22 36.89
N VAL A 30 6.43 16.88 35.62
CA VAL A 30 7.43 16.35 34.68
C VAL A 30 8.00 17.50 33.87
N LEU A 31 9.32 17.72 33.98
CA LEU A 31 10.06 18.71 33.18
C LEU A 31 10.26 18.13 31.76
N TYR A 32 9.48 18.61 30.79
CA TYR A 32 9.64 18.20 29.39
C TYR A 32 10.86 18.87 28.77
N SER A 33 11.90 18.09 28.48
CA SER A 33 12.91 18.50 27.50
C SER A 33 12.25 18.47 26.12
N SER A 34 12.18 19.63 25.46
CA SER A 34 11.59 19.74 24.12
C SER A 34 12.57 19.21 23.08
N PHE A 35 12.23 18.10 22.42
CA PHE A 35 13.05 17.55 21.34
C PHE A 35 12.90 18.40 20.06
N ARG A 36 13.92 18.34 19.18
CA ARG A 36 13.84 18.97 17.84
C ARG A 36 13.18 18.01 16.85
N PRO A 37 12.23 18.48 16.01
CA PRO A 37 11.44 17.62 15.13
C PRO A 37 12.14 17.32 13.80
N TYR A 38 13.30 16.66 13.84
CA TYR A 38 14.11 16.37 12.66
C TYR A 38 13.44 15.38 11.70
N PHE A 39 12.79 14.34 12.23
CA PHE A 39 12.20 13.29 11.41
C PHE A 39 11.00 13.79 10.61
N THR A 40 10.12 14.58 11.24
CA THR A 40 8.98 15.20 10.56
C THR A 40 9.45 16.05 9.37
N TYR A 41 10.44 16.92 9.56
CA TYR A 41 10.93 17.75 8.46
C TYR A 41 11.62 16.94 7.37
N PHE A 42 12.39 15.91 7.75
CA PHE A 42 13.03 15.02 6.79
C PHE A 42 12.00 14.30 5.91
N VAL A 43 10.99 13.65 6.51
CA VAL A 43 9.99 12.89 5.75
C VAL A 43 9.15 13.80 4.87
N SER A 44 8.73 14.96 5.38
CA SER A 44 7.99 15.95 4.59
C SER A 44 8.82 16.46 3.40
N PHE A 45 10.11 16.73 3.59
CA PHE A 45 11.00 17.15 2.51
C PHE A 45 11.14 16.08 1.44
N VAL A 46 11.41 14.82 1.83
CA VAL A 46 11.54 13.70 0.90
C VAL A 46 10.27 13.49 0.09
N GLN A 47 9.09 13.55 0.74
CA GLN A 47 7.80 13.40 0.07
C GLN A 47 7.52 14.50 -0.95
N VAL A 48 7.87 15.76 -0.62
CA VAL A 48 7.77 16.88 -1.56
C VAL A 48 8.69 16.66 -2.76
N VAL A 49 9.96 16.32 -2.53
CA VAL A 49 10.93 16.09 -3.60
C VAL A 49 10.48 14.97 -4.53
N ILE A 50 10.04 13.83 -3.98
CA ILE A 50 9.60 12.69 -4.79
C ILE A 50 8.39 13.06 -5.64
N LEU A 51 7.38 13.75 -5.09
CA LEU A 51 6.22 14.16 -5.89
C LEU A 51 6.62 15.14 -7.00
N VAL A 52 7.49 16.11 -6.71
CA VAL A 52 7.97 17.07 -7.71
C VAL A 52 8.70 16.35 -8.85
N LEU A 53 9.59 15.41 -8.52
CA LEU A 53 10.30 14.61 -9.53
C LEU A 53 9.35 13.71 -10.33
N ALA A 54 8.35 13.11 -9.68
CA ALA A 54 7.34 12.29 -10.35
C ALA A 54 6.51 13.10 -11.35
N CYS A 55 6.02 14.28 -10.95
CA CYS A 55 5.27 15.16 -11.84
C CYS A 55 6.15 15.71 -12.98
N ALA A 56 7.42 16.04 -12.71
CA ALA A 56 8.34 16.53 -13.73
C ALA A 56 8.75 15.46 -14.75
N GLY A 57 8.89 14.20 -14.31
CA GLY A 57 9.32 13.10 -15.17
C GLY A 57 8.17 12.43 -15.94
N TYR A 58 7.03 12.20 -15.29
CA TYR A 58 5.91 11.43 -15.86
C TYR A 58 4.71 12.31 -16.28
N GLY A 59 4.67 13.57 -15.87
CA GLY A 59 3.56 14.48 -16.15
C GLY A 59 2.35 14.27 -15.24
N PHE A 60 1.20 14.77 -15.70
CA PHE A 60 -0.07 14.76 -14.97
C PHE A 60 -1.10 13.89 -15.68
N ALA A 61 -1.89 13.16 -14.90
CA ALA A 61 -3.09 12.50 -15.36
C ALA A 61 -4.23 13.53 -15.60
N PRO A 62 -5.23 13.20 -16.44
CA PRO A 62 -6.44 14.02 -16.59
C PRO A 62 -7.10 14.26 -15.23
N VAL A 63 -7.51 15.51 -14.96
CA VAL A 63 -8.12 15.88 -13.68
C VAL A 63 -9.63 15.79 -13.82
N GLY A 64 -10.25 14.99 -12.96
CA GLY A 64 -11.70 14.96 -12.82
C GLY A 64 -12.19 13.96 -11.79
N LEU A 65 -13.51 13.77 -11.78
CA LEU A 65 -14.24 12.90 -10.86
C LEU A 65 -14.84 11.69 -11.57
N ASN A 66 -14.85 11.71 -12.91
CA ASN A 66 -15.33 10.61 -13.72
C ASN A 66 -14.16 9.65 -13.80
N MET A 67 -14.15 8.61 -12.97
CA MET A 67 -12.97 7.74 -12.78
C MET A 67 -12.34 7.18 -14.06
N GLU A 68 -13.01 7.26 -15.21
CA GLU A 68 -12.52 6.90 -16.53
C GLU A 68 -12.75 8.04 -17.54
N HIS A 69 -11.74 8.32 -18.35
CA HIS A 69 -11.75 9.24 -19.47
C HIS A 69 -11.41 8.49 -20.76
N GLU A 70 -12.32 8.48 -21.72
CA GLU A 70 -12.09 7.86 -23.03
C GLU A 70 -11.35 8.82 -23.96
N VAL A 71 -10.20 8.38 -24.46
CA VAL A 71 -9.45 9.10 -25.49
C VAL A 71 -9.59 8.34 -26.80
N ILE A 72 -10.14 8.98 -27.83
CA ILE A 72 -10.35 8.41 -29.17
C ILE A 72 -9.37 9.06 -30.15
N SER A 73 -8.73 8.27 -30.99
CA SER A 73 -7.88 8.77 -32.08
C SER A 73 -7.91 7.83 -33.29
N GLU A 74 -7.60 8.35 -34.46
CA GLU A 74 -7.43 7.57 -35.67
C GLU A 74 -5.98 7.09 -35.76
N VAL A 75 -5.79 5.77 -35.79
CA VAL A 75 -4.45 5.16 -35.75
C VAL A 75 -4.32 4.07 -36.81
N LEU A 76 -3.14 3.99 -37.43
CA LEU A 76 -2.81 2.93 -38.38
C LEU A 76 -2.61 1.59 -37.65
N LEU A 77 -3.48 0.63 -37.94
CA LEU A 77 -3.47 -0.71 -37.36
C LEU A 77 -2.69 -1.71 -38.20
N SER A 78 -2.58 -2.95 -37.70
CA SER A 78 -1.90 -4.04 -38.40
C SER A 78 -2.60 -4.49 -39.69
N SER A 79 -3.86 -4.07 -39.88
CA SER A 79 -4.59 -4.19 -41.15
C SER A 79 -4.05 -3.26 -42.24
N LEU A 80 -3.15 -2.33 -41.92
CA LEU A 80 -2.74 -1.16 -42.74
C LEU A 80 -3.91 -0.24 -43.10
N ALA A 81 -5.00 -0.31 -42.32
CA ALA A 81 -6.10 0.64 -42.36
C ALA A 81 -6.01 1.59 -41.17
N PHE A 82 -6.40 2.83 -41.39
CA PHE A 82 -6.68 3.77 -40.31
C PHE A 82 -8.04 3.43 -39.71
N GLU A 83 -8.08 3.17 -38.40
CA GLU A 83 -9.31 2.92 -37.68
C GLU A 83 -9.36 3.80 -36.43
N HIS A 84 -10.58 4.14 -36.00
CA HIS A 84 -10.78 4.84 -34.74
C HIS A 84 -10.60 3.86 -33.58
N VAL A 85 -9.52 4.06 -32.83
CA VAL A 85 -9.22 3.31 -31.62
C VAL A 85 -9.44 4.20 -30.41
N CYS A 86 -9.75 3.58 -29.28
CA CYS A 86 -9.90 4.28 -28.02
C CYS A 86 -9.13 3.58 -26.90
N ARG A 87 -8.74 4.39 -25.93
CA ARG A 87 -8.09 3.94 -24.70
C ARG A 87 -8.77 4.58 -23.52
N ILE A 88 -8.87 3.84 -22.43
CA ILE A 88 -9.45 4.29 -21.17
C ILE A 88 -8.30 4.81 -20.30
N GLU A 89 -8.39 6.05 -19.83
CA GLU A 89 -7.47 6.63 -18.84
C GLU A 89 -8.18 6.92 -17.53
N ASP A 90 -7.53 6.61 -16.41
CA ASP A 90 -8.08 6.94 -15.09
C ASP A 90 -7.86 8.43 -14.77
N GLU A 91 -8.93 9.13 -14.38
CA GLU A 91 -8.84 10.52 -13.90
C GLU A 91 -8.24 10.57 -12.49
N ASN A 92 -7.38 11.56 -12.24
CA ASN A 92 -6.75 11.78 -10.93
C ASN A 92 -7.23 13.09 -10.30
N LEU A 93 -8.17 12.99 -9.36
CA LEU A 93 -8.68 14.12 -8.57
C LEU A 93 -7.58 14.85 -7.79
N TRP A 94 -6.48 14.18 -7.44
CA TRP A 94 -5.46 14.72 -6.54
C TRP A 94 -4.43 15.61 -7.24
N ILE A 95 -4.54 15.79 -8.56
CA ILE A 95 -3.60 16.54 -9.42
C ILE A 95 -2.19 15.95 -9.31
N GLY A 96 -1.94 14.87 -10.05
CA GLY A 96 -0.66 14.16 -10.00
C GLY A 96 -0.46 13.19 -11.17
N PRO A 97 0.58 12.35 -11.09
CA PRO A 97 0.88 11.35 -12.13
C PRO A 97 -0.24 10.32 -12.30
N ARG A 98 -0.15 9.50 -13.35
CA ARG A 98 -1.09 8.40 -13.58
C ARG A 98 -0.82 7.24 -12.63
N GLN A 99 -1.82 6.39 -12.43
CA GLN A 99 -1.70 5.22 -11.58
C GLN A 99 -0.61 4.25 -12.04
N ALA A 100 -0.49 4.00 -13.34
CA ALA A 100 0.60 3.20 -13.90
C ALA A 100 1.99 3.76 -13.57
N ASP A 101 2.15 5.09 -13.62
CA ASP A 101 3.43 5.75 -13.32
C ASP A 101 3.76 5.64 -11.82
N LEU A 102 2.74 5.78 -10.95
CA LEU A 102 2.90 5.59 -9.51
C LEU A 102 3.32 4.15 -9.17
N ILE A 103 2.72 3.14 -9.83
CA ILE A 103 3.16 1.75 -9.70
C ILE A 103 4.62 1.63 -10.13
N ARG A 104 5.01 2.19 -11.28
CA ARG A 104 6.38 2.11 -11.81
C ARG A 104 7.43 2.69 -10.85
N ILE A 105 7.10 3.70 -10.06
CA ILE A 105 8.02 4.33 -9.09
C ILE A 105 7.93 3.76 -7.66
N GLY A 106 7.18 2.68 -7.45
CA GLY A 106 7.19 1.96 -6.16
C GLY A 106 5.90 2.04 -5.34
N ALA A 107 4.78 2.49 -5.91
CA ALA A 107 3.49 2.46 -5.21
C ALA A 107 3.11 1.04 -4.80
N ARG A 108 2.31 0.93 -3.74
CA ARG A 108 1.82 -0.36 -3.27
C ARG A 108 0.87 -0.94 -4.31
N TYR A 109 1.26 -2.08 -4.88
CA TYR A 109 0.43 -2.86 -5.79
C TYR A 109 0.73 -4.34 -5.60
N SER A 110 -0.25 -5.12 -5.13
CA SER A 110 -0.01 -6.50 -4.68
C SER A 110 0.50 -7.43 -5.79
N PRO A 111 0.06 -7.33 -7.06
CA PRO A 111 0.62 -8.13 -8.15
C PRO A 111 2.12 -7.96 -8.39
N CYS A 112 2.72 -6.82 -8.01
CA CYS A 112 4.18 -6.62 -8.09
C CYS A 112 4.94 -7.20 -6.89
N MET A 113 4.26 -7.39 -5.77
CA MET A 113 4.88 -7.83 -4.51
C MET A 113 4.85 -9.35 -4.34
N ARG A 114 3.93 -10.04 -5.02
CA ARG A 114 3.75 -11.49 -4.95
C ARG A 114 2.97 -12.00 -6.17
N ALA A 115 3.12 -13.29 -6.47
CA ALA A 115 2.42 -13.91 -7.59
C ALA A 115 0.91 -13.99 -7.33
N ASP A 116 0.12 -13.60 -8.34
CA ASP A 116 -1.35 -13.69 -8.31
C ASP A 116 -1.84 -14.69 -9.37
N ALA A 117 -2.51 -15.74 -8.92
CA ALA A 117 -2.99 -16.81 -9.80
C ALA A 117 -4.12 -16.35 -10.73
N THR A 118 -4.95 -15.39 -10.30
CA THR A 118 -6.05 -14.84 -11.11
C THR A 118 -5.47 -14.05 -12.27
N LEU A 119 -4.48 -13.18 -11.98
CA LEU A 119 -3.78 -12.39 -12.99
C LEU A 119 -3.01 -13.29 -13.96
N TYR A 120 -2.28 -14.29 -13.44
CA TYR A 120 -1.54 -15.26 -14.26
C TYR A 120 -2.45 -16.03 -15.23
N TYR A 121 -3.55 -16.60 -14.74
CA TYR A 121 -4.47 -17.37 -15.59
C TYR A 121 -5.19 -16.50 -16.62
N ARG A 122 -5.52 -15.25 -16.28
CA ARG A 122 -6.27 -14.37 -17.20
C ARG A 122 -5.40 -13.77 -18.28
N PHE A 123 -4.18 -13.34 -17.98
CA PHE A 123 -3.34 -12.67 -18.95
C PHE A 123 -2.29 -13.59 -19.55
N THR A 124 -1.49 -14.28 -18.72
CA THR A 124 -0.42 -15.14 -19.24
C THR A 124 -0.98 -16.33 -20.03
N GLU A 125 -2.04 -17.00 -19.54
CA GLU A 125 -2.61 -18.15 -20.29
C GLU A 125 -3.36 -17.70 -21.55
N ALA A 126 -4.11 -16.59 -21.48
CA ALA A 126 -4.76 -16.03 -22.66
C ALA A 126 -3.72 -15.65 -23.72
N GLN A 127 -2.61 -15.05 -23.31
CA GLN A 127 -1.48 -14.68 -24.15
C GLN A 127 -0.85 -15.91 -24.83
N LYS A 128 -0.61 -16.99 -24.09
CA LYS A 128 -0.14 -18.27 -24.67
C LYS A 128 -1.09 -18.83 -25.72
N LYS A 129 -2.40 -18.68 -25.52
CA LYS A 129 -3.40 -19.07 -26.53
C LYS A 129 -3.31 -18.18 -27.79
N TRP A 130 -3.04 -16.89 -27.63
CA TRP A 130 -2.82 -15.96 -28.76
C TRP A 130 -1.54 -16.27 -29.55
N ASP A 131 -0.47 -16.68 -28.87
CA ASP A 131 0.79 -17.03 -29.53
C ASP A 131 0.65 -18.24 -30.48
N ARG A 132 -0.29 -19.15 -30.21
CA ARG A 132 -0.58 -20.35 -31.02
C ARG A 132 -1.42 -20.08 -32.27
N ILE A 133 -1.72 -18.82 -32.56
CA ILE A 133 -2.49 -18.40 -33.72
C ILE A 133 -1.62 -18.47 -35.00
N GLY A 134 -2.19 -18.21 -36.17
CA GLY A 134 -1.48 -18.20 -37.46
C GLY A 134 -0.89 -16.83 -37.83
N CYS A 135 -0.10 -16.85 -38.91
CA CYS A 135 0.51 -15.66 -39.49
C CYS A 135 -0.33 -15.17 -40.68
N CYS A 136 -0.71 -13.89 -40.69
CA CYS A 136 -1.38 -13.26 -41.83
C CYS A 136 -0.34 -12.56 -42.69
N VAL A 137 -0.15 -13.04 -43.92
CA VAL A 137 0.83 -12.53 -44.89
C VAL A 137 0.08 -11.85 -46.02
N ARG A 138 0.41 -10.60 -46.34
CA ARG A 138 -0.23 -9.89 -47.45
C ARG A 138 0.32 -10.35 -48.79
N ASN A 139 -0.55 -10.36 -49.80
CA ASN A 139 -0.18 -10.80 -51.15
C ASN A 139 0.66 -9.76 -51.92
N ASP A 140 0.58 -8.49 -51.52
CA ASP A 140 1.32 -7.36 -52.09
C ASP A 140 2.75 -7.20 -51.53
N GLY A 141 3.11 -8.00 -50.52
CA GLY A 141 4.41 -7.91 -49.86
C GLY A 141 4.56 -6.74 -48.89
N GLU A 142 3.49 -6.00 -48.59
CA GLU A 142 3.52 -4.85 -47.65
C GLU A 142 3.70 -5.25 -46.17
N GLY A 143 3.75 -6.56 -45.90
CA GLY A 143 4.15 -7.09 -44.59
C GLY A 143 3.25 -8.21 -44.08
N CYS A 144 3.51 -8.61 -42.84
CA CYS A 144 2.77 -9.65 -42.14
C CYS A 144 2.64 -9.40 -40.64
N HIS A 145 1.63 -10.02 -40.03
CA HIS A 145 1.42 -9.95 -38.59
C HIS A 145 0.70 -11.18 -38.05
N GLN A 146 0.99 -11.49 -36.78
CA GLN A 146 0.36 -12.59 -36.08
C GLN A 146 -1.08 -12.24 -35.72
N THR A 147 -2.06 -12.99 -36.24
CA THR A 147 -3.49 -12.68 -36.01
C THR A 147 -4.41 -13.85 -36.32
N SER A 148 -5.62 -13.81 -35.78
CA SER A 148 -6.61 -14.86 -36.00
C SER A 148 -7.14 -14.88 -37.44
N ARG A 149 -7.64 -16.03 -37.89
CA ARG A 149 -8.23 -16.17 -39.23
C ARG A 149 -9.35 -15.16 -39.49
N MET A 150 -10.12 -14.80 -38.46
CA MET A 150 -11.24 -13.86 -38.58
C MET A 150 -10.76 -12.42 -38.83
N LYS A 151 -9.60 -12.04 -38.29
CA LYS A 151 -9.02 -10.69 -38.43
C LYS A 151 -8.07 -10.55 -39.62
N CYS A 152 -7.78 -11.64 -40.35
CA CYS A 152 -6.95 -11.63 -41.54
C CYS A 152 -7.82 -11.49 -42.82
N PRO A 153 -7.69 -10.40 -43.60
CA PRO A 153 -8.50 -10.16 -44.79
C PRO A 153 -8.32 -11.26 -45.86
N ARG A 154 -9.42 -11.86 -46.33
CA ARG A 154 -9.35 -12.96 -47.31
C ARG A 154 -9.01 -12.52 -48.73
N ALA A 155 -9.33 -11.28 -49.09
CA ALA A 155 -9.15 -10.77 -50.45
C ALA A 155 -7.69 -10.36 -50.74
N THR A 156 -6.97 -9.87 -49.74
CA THR A 156 -5.65 -9.25 -49.90
C THR A 156 -4.54 -9.96 -49.14
N SER A 157 -4.88 -10.96 -48.31
CA SER A 157 -3.92 -11.67 -47.47
C SER A 157 -4.16 -13.18 -47.44
N MET A 158 -3.06 -13.92 -47.33
CA MET A 158 -3.03 -15.34 -47.06
C MET A 158 -2.85 -15.56 -45.56
N TRP A 159 -3.78 -16.31 -44.95
CA TRP A 159 -3.65 -16.71 -43.56
C TRP A 159 -2.98 -18.08 -43.47
N LEU A 160 -1.74 -18.09 -42.99
CA LEU A 160 -0.95 -19.29 -42.81
C LEU A 160 -1.30 -19.95 -41.47
N ARG A 161 -1.77 -21.19 -41.54
CA ARG A 161 -1.94 -22.10 -40.39
C ARG A 161 -1.58 -23.50 -40.84
N ARG A 162 -0.85 -24.26 -40.02
CA ARG A 162 -0.69 -25.69 -40.27
C ARG A 162 -2.02 -26.39 -39.96
N VAL A 163 -2.74 -26.79 -41.00
CA VAL A 163 -3.88 -27.72 -40.90
C VAL A 163 -3.29 -29.11 -40.66
N PRO A 164 -3.84 -29.95 -39.76
CA PRO A 164 -3.45 -31.36 -39.68
C PRO A 164 -3.59 -31.99 -41.07
N PRO A 165 -2.66 -32.85 -41.51
CA PRO A 165 -2.70 -33.45 -42.84
C PRO A 165 -3.90 -34.38 -43.11
N ASP A 166 -4.86 -34.48 -42.19
CA ASP A 166 -6.08 -35.29 -42.32
C ASP A 166 -7.34 -34.49 -42.69
N LEU A 167 -7.22 -33.19 -43.00
CA LEU A 167 -8.36 -32.38 -43.47
C LEU A 167 -7.94 -31.59 -44.71
N ASP A 168 -8.20 -32.20 -45.87
CA ASP A 168 -8.06 -31.57 -47.18
C ASP A 168 -8.93 -30.29 -47.25
N ALA A 169 -8.40 -29.28 -47.93
CA ALA A 169 -9.06 -28.00 -48.19
C ALA A 169 -10.33 -28.09 -49.06
N ASP A 170 -10.69 -29.30 -49.53
CA ASP A 170 -11.85 -29.56 -50.37
C ASP A 170 -13.16 -29.80 -49.59
N GLU A 171 -13.12 -29.95 -48.25
CA GLU A 171 -14.34 -30.15 -47.44
C GLU A 171 -15.01 -28.84 -46.95
N LEU A 172 -14.50 -27.67 -47.37
CA LEU A 172 -15.12 -26.36 -47.09
C LEU A 172 -15.93 -25.79 -48.27
N MET A 173 -16.13 -26.57 -49.33
CA MET A 173 -16.89 -26.17 -50.51
C MET A 173 -17.81 -27.29 -51.00
N LEU A 174 -18.82 -27.67 -50.21
CA LEU A 174 -20.03 -28.33 -50.75
C LEU A 174 -21.18 -28.23 -49.76
N ASP A 175 -22.01 -27.21 -49.99
CA ASP A 175 -23.44 -27.34 -49.74
C ASP A 175 -24.00 -28.29 -50.83
N GLN A 176 -24.97 -29.12 -50.45
CA GLN A 176 -25.78 -30.05 -51.25
C GLN A 176 -25.30 -31.49 -51.52
N SER A 177 -25.96 -32.38 -50.77
CA SER A 177 -26.63 -33.61 -51.25
C SER A 177 -25.91 -34.97 -51.26
N THR A 178 -26.52 -35.88 -50.50
CA THR A 178 -26.78 -37.30 -50.77
C THR A 178 -25.67 -38.37 -50.80
N ASN A 179 -25.88 -39.33 -49.90
CA ASN A 179 -25.82 -40.81 -50.04
C ASN A 179 -24.48 -41.57 -50.15
N LYS A 180 -24.35 -42.49 -49.16
CA LYS A 180 -23.95 -43.92 -49.23
C LYS A 180 -22.56 -44.32 -49.76
N ASN A 181 -21.88 -45.02 -48.85
CA ASN A 181 -21.11 -46.26 -49.00
C ASN A 181 -19.69 -46.23 -49.61
N ASP A 182 -18.85 -46.94 -48.86
CA ASP A 182 -17.78 -47.87 -49.27
C ASP A 182 -16.32 -47.51 -48.93
N ASP A 183 -15.78 -48.40 -48.11
CA ASP A 183 -14.38 -48.61 -47.75
C ASP A 183 -13.48 -48.78 -48.99
N LYS A 184 -12.34 -48.07 -49.03
CA LYS A 184 -11.04 -48.66 -49.45
C LYS A 184 -9.84 -47.75 -49.22
N LYS A 185 -9.09 -48.16 -48.19
CA LYS A 185 -7.64 -48.01 -47.94
C LYS A 185 -6.77 -47.92 -49.22
N LEU A 186 -6.03 -46.83 -49.40
CA LEU A 186 -4.84 -46.81 -50.26
C LEU A 186 -3.66 -46.12 -49.54
N LYS A 187 -2.61 -46.92 -49.30
CA LYS A 187 -1.32 -46.49 -48.75
C LYS A 187 -0.53 -45.72 -49.82
N ILE A 188 -0.01 -44.55 -49.49
CA ILE A 188 1.20 -44.00 -50.12
C ILE A 188 2.17 -43.58 -49.01
N GLN A 189 3.36 -44.16 -49.05
CA GLN A 189 4.47 -43.94 -48.14
C GLN A 189 5.64 -43.35 -48.92
N SER A 190 6.44 -42.51 -48.23
CA SER A 190 7.65 -41.80 -48.67
C SER A 190 7.36 -40.46 -49.37
N SER A 191 7.93 -39.31 -48.99
CA SER A 191 9.19 -39.09 -48.28
C SER A 191 9.24 -37.64 -47.73
N LEU A 192 9.36 -37.47 -46.41
CA LEU A 192 9.86 -36.26 -45.73
C LEU A 192 10.09 -36.60 -44.25
N ASN A 193 11.35 -36.90 -43.90
CA ASN A 193 11.80 -37.26 -42.56
C ASN A 193 11.99 -36.02 -41.65
N HIS A 194 10.95 -35.21 -41.46
CA HIS A 194 10.89 -34.24 -40.36
C HIS A 194 9.67 -34.53 -39.49
N PRO A 195 9.82 -34.69 -38.16
CA PRO A 195 8.68 -34.81 -37.27
C PRO A 195 7.83 -33.55 -37.44
N LEU A 196 6.59 -33.69 -37.91
CA LEU A 196 5.66 -32.59 -38.07
C LEU A 196 5.53 -31.87 -36.73
N SER A 197 5.96 -30.61 -36.68
CA SER A 197 5.71 -29.74 -35.53
C SER A 197 4.22 -29.40 -35.48
N GLU A 198 3.58 -29.64 -34.34
CA GLU A 198 2.19 -29.29 -34.03
C GLU A 198 1.96 -27.76 -33.94
N ILE A 199 3.01 -26.96 -34.11
CA ILE A 199 3.02 -25.50 -33.97
C ILE A 199 2.68 -24.83 -35.32
N GLY A 200 1.79 -23.83 -35.28
CA GLY A 200 1.48 -22.97 -36.44
C GLY A 200 2.62 -21.98 -36.76
N PRO A 201 2.67 -21.43 -37.98
CA PRO A 201 3.72 -20.49 -38.37
C PRO A 201 3.60 -19.18 -37.57
N VAL A 202 4.75 -18.68 -37.09
CA VAL A 202 4.87 -17.39 -36.39
C VAL A 202 5.51 -16.38 -37.33
N CYS A 203 4.88 -15.23 -37.53
CA CYS A 203 5.44 -14.21 -38.41
C CYS A 203 6.83 -13.76 -37.96
N GLY A 204 7.83 -13.90 -38.83
CA GLY A 204 9.22 -13.50 -38.60
C GLY A 204 9.96 -14.27 -37.51
N LEU A 205 9.47 -15.43 -37.08
CA LEU A 205 10.17 -16.31 -36.15
C LEU A 205 10.01 -17.78 -36.54
N ASP A 206 11.16 -18.44 -36.75
CA ASP A 206 11.20 -19.86 -37.05
C ASP A 206 12.52 -20.47 -36.53
N PRO A 207 12.48 -21.58 -35.77
CA PRO A 207 13.68 -22.23 -35.23
C PRO A 207 14.69 -22.64 -36.31
N GLU A 208 14.24 -22.97 -37.53
CA GLU A 208 15.12 -23.39 -38.64
C GLU A 208 15.90 -22.22 -39.24
N PHE A 209 15.39 -21.00 -39.08
CA PHE A 209 15.93 -19.79 -39.67
C PHE A 209 16.62 -18.87 -38.64
N CYS A 210 16.75 -19.31 -37.37
CA CYS A 210 17.43 -18.54 -36.33
C CYS A 210 18.90 -18.97 -36.14
N GLU A 211 19.82 -18.01 -36.32
CA GLU A 211 21.25 -18.22 -36.08
C GLU A 211 21.62 -18.09 -34.61
N GLU A 212 20.94 -17.23 -33.85
CA GLU A 212 21.24 -16.99 -32.44
C GLU A 212 19.95 -16.76 -31.62
N PRO A 213 19.59 -17.67 -30.70
CA PRO A 213 20.23 -18.97 -30.41
C PRO A 213 19.86 -20.06 -31.44
N ARG A 214 20.85 -20.82 -31.95
CA ARG A 214 20.57 -21.96 -32.86
C ARG A 214 19.74 -23.04 -32.18
N SER A 215 18.68 -23.48 -32.87
CA SER A 215 17.88 -24.62 -32.45
C SER A 215 18.54 -25.95 -32.83
N THR A 216 19.54 -26.38 -32.05
CA THR A 216 20.28 -27.63 -32.32
C THR A 216 20.59 -28.43 -31.06
N GLY A 217 20.49 -29.76 -31.16
CA GLY A 217 20.89 -30.69 -30.09
C GLY A 217 20.15 -30.43 -28.76
N PRO A 218 20.86 -30.36 -27.61
CA PRO A 218 20.24 -30.13 -26.31
C PRO A 218 19.65 -28.72 -26.12
N PHE A 219 19.94 -27.79 -27.03
CA PHE A 219 19.36 -26.44 -27.07
C PHE A 219 18.30 -26.29 -28.18
N ALA A 220 17.81 -27.40 -28.73
CA ALA A 220 16.71 -27.38 -29.69
C ALA A 220 15.48 -26.74 -29.04
N TRP A 221 14.87 -25.82 -29.78
CA TRP A 221 13.64 -25.18 -29.34
C TRP A 221 12.50 -26.20 -29.31
N SER A 222 11.51 -25.94 -28.47
CA SER A 222 10.35 -26.81 -28.29
C SER A 222 9.61 -27.02 -29.62
N ARG A 223 9.31 -28.28 -29.96
CA ARG A 223 8.59 -28.62 -31.20
C ARG A 223 7.08 -28.66 -31.04
N THR A 224 6.60 -28.60 -29.79
CA THR A 224 5.20 -28.74 -29.40
C THR A 224 4.64 -27.46 -28.78
N ASP A 225 5.48 -26.66 -28.11
CA ASP A 225 5.03 -25.40 -27.49
C ASP A 225 5.84 -24.19 -27.97
N VAL A 226 5.17 -23.34 -28.76
CA VAL A 226 5.72 -22.08 -29.26
C VAL A 226 6.05 -21.10 -28.13
N THR A 227 5.41 -21.24 -26.97
CA THR A 227 5.55 -20.30 -25.85
C THR A 227 6.88 -20.44 -25.12
N GLU A 228 7.62 -21.52 -25.41
CA GLU A 228 8.97 -21.77 -24.90
C GLU A 228 10.06 -21.24 -25.84
N TRP A 229 9.69 -20.69 -27.01
CA TRP A 229 10.65 -20.22 -28.00
C TRP A 229 11.38 -18.95 -27.54
N PRO A 230 12.73 -18.94 -27.54
CA PRO A 230 13.49 -17.75 -27.19
C PRO A 230 13.38 -16.67 -28.27
N ILE A 231 13.79 -15.45 -27.93
CA ILE A 231 13.93 -14.36 -28.90
C ILE A 231 15.07 -14.71 -29.87
N CYS A 232 14.78 -14.63 -31.17
CA CYS A 232 15.80 -14.75 -32.20
C CYS A 232 16.50 -13.40 -32.39
N GLN A 233 17.76 -13.30 -31.99
CA GLN A 233 18.56 -12.08 -32.13
C GLN A 233 19.05 -11.88 -33.56
N ARG A 234 19.33 -12.99 -34.25
CA ARG A 234 19.87 -12.98 -35.61
C ARG A 234 19.25 -14.09 -36.43
N SER A 235 18.59 -13.72 -37.52
CA SER A 235 18.00 -14.64 -38.49
C SER A 235 18.91 -14.84 -39.71
N VAL A 236 18.76 -15.99 -40.36
CA VAL A 236 19.41 -16.28 -41.64
C VAL A 236 18.74 -15.44 -42.74
N ASN A 237 19.54 -14.87 -43.65
CA ASN A 237 18.99 -14.18 -44.83
C ASN A 237 18.24 -15.16 -45.74
N VAL A 238 16.92 -15.02 -45.81
CA VAL A 238 16.01 -15.94 -46.53
C VAL A 238 15.89 -15.56 -48.00
N SER A 239 16.99 -15.62 -48.76
CA SER A 239 16.95 -15.42 -50.22
C SER A 239 16.53 -16.68 -51.01
N VAL A 240 16.45 -17.86 -50.38
CA VAL A 240 16.37 -19.16 -51.09
C VAL A 240 15.09 -20.00 -50.81
N ALA A 241 14.27 -19.69 -49.80
CA ALA A 241 13.14 -20.56 -49.41
C ALA A 241 11.77 -20.19 -50.04
N ILE A 242 11.60 -20.35 -51.36
CA ILE A 242 10.31 -20.05 -52.04
C ILE A 242 9.26 -21.10 -51.71
N GLY A 243 8.15 -20.69 -51.09
CA GLY A 243 6.98 -21.54 -50.79
C GLY A 243 7.07 -22.38 -49.52
N TYR A 244 8.22 -22.39 -48.83
CA TYR A 244 8.40 -23.18 -47.59
C TYR A 244 8.29 -22.33 -46.31
N ALA A 245 8.67 -21.05 -46.36
CA ALA A 245 8.74 -20.17 -45.19
C ALA A 245 8.29 -18.73 -45.52
N ASP A 246 7.09 -18.59 -46.08
CA ASP A 246 6.54 -17.28 -46.46
C ASP A 246 6.35 -16.35 -45.24
N HIS A 247 6.13 -16.92 -44.04
CA HIS A 247 6.10 -16.20 -42.77
C HIS A 247 7.44 -15.59 -42.36
N MET A 248 8.56 -15.98 -42.98
CA MET A 248 9.90 -15.46 -42.68
C MET A 248 10.38 -14.38 -43.65
N ARG A 249 9.68 -14.16 -44.77
CA ARG A 249 10.09 -13.22 -45.82
C ARG A 249 9.41 -11.88 -45.76
N CYS A 250 8.25 -11.83 -45.13
CA CYS A 250 7.48 -10.62 -44.97
C CYS A 250 8.08 -9.73 -43.89
N GLU A 251 8.00 -8.42 -44.09
CA GLU A 251 8.30 -7.47 -43.03
C GLU A 251 7.23 -7.57 -41.93
N VAL A 252 7.66 -7.81 -40.69
CA VAL A 252 6.73 -7.94 -39.56
C VAL A 252 6.31 -6.55 -39.08
N ILE A 253 5.09 -6.15 -39.45
CA ILE A 253 4.56 -4.81 -39.17
C ILE A 253 3.95 -4.65 -37.76
N ALA A 254 3.69 -5.77 -37.07
CA ALA A 254 3.12 -5.77 -35.72
C ALA A 254 3.89 -6.70 -34.79
N ARG A 255 4.21 -6.20 -33.59
CA ARG A 255 5.03 -6.86 -32.58
C ARG A 255 4.36 -6.75 -31.20
N PRO A 256 4.81 -7.53 -30.20
CA PRO A 256 4.30 -7.44 -28.84
C PRO A 256 4.40 -6.02 -28.25
N CYS A 257 3.31 -5.57 -27.64
CA CYS A 257 3.19 -4.32 -26.93
C CYS A 257 2.57 -4.59 -25.54
N CYS A 258 3.27 -4.16 -24.49
CA CYS A 258 2.81 -4.27 -23.12
C CYS A 258 1.99 -3.03 -22.72
N VAL A 259 0.73 -3.22 -22.33
CA VAL A 259 -0.23 -2.15 -22.07
C VAL A 259 -0.97 -2.33 -20.74
N GLY A 260 -1.50 -1.23 -20.23
CA GLY A 260 -2.28 -1.19 -19.00
C GLY A 260 -1.48 -1.48 -17.73
N VAL A 261 -2.17 -1.48 -16.59
CA VAL A 261 -1.59 -1.79 -15.26
C VAL A 261 -1.62 -3.29 -14.92
N LYS A 262 -2.29 -4.09 -15.75
CA LYS A 262 -2.52 -5.53 -15.52
C LYS A 262 -1.46 -6.44 -16.16
N GLY A 263 -0.60 -5.89 -17.01
CA GLY A 263 0.39 -6.67 -17.77
C GLY A 263 -0.20 -7.32 -19.00
N GLU A 264 -1.11 -6.64 -19.70
CA GLU A 264 -1.69 -7.12 -20.94
C GLU A 264 -0.67 -7.02 -22.09
N CYS A 265 -0.60 -8.06 -22.92
CA CYS A 265 0.21 -8.06 -24.14
C CYS A 265 -0.69 -8.19 -25.36
N ILE A 266 -0.49 -7.30 -26.32
CA ILE A 266 -1.16 -7.34 -27.62
C ILE A 266 -0.11 -7.26 -28.72
N ILE A 267 -0.36 -7.93 -29.85
CA ILE A 267 0.48 -7.79 -31.05
C ILE A 267 -0.10 -6.66 -31.87
N THR A 268 0.64 -5.56 -32.01
CA THR A 268 0.13 -4.37 -32.68
C THR A 268 1.24 -3.52 -33.31
N THR A 269 0.88 -2.47 -34.03
CA THR A 269 1.81 -1.54 -34.68
C THR A 269 2.47 -0.61 -33.66
N VAL A 270 3.61 -0.02 -34.01
CA VAL A 270 4.28 0.99 -33.17
C VAL A 270 3.34 2.17 -32.88
N ALA A 271 2.61 2.64 -33.90
CA ALA A 271 1.67 3.75 -33.77
C ALA A 271 0.57 3.45 -32.76
N HIS A 272 -0.05 2.27 -32.85
CA HIS A 272 -1.09 1.87 -31.91
C HIS A 272 -0.55 1.65 -30.50
N CYS A 273 0.63 1.03 -30.35
CA CYS A 273 1.26 0.86 -29.05
C CYS A 273 1.58 2.21 -28.37
N THR A 274 2.05 3.18 -29.15
CA THR A 274 2.36 4.54 -28.69
C THR A 274 1.09 5.28 -28.25
N PHE A 275 0.00 5.15 -29.01
CA PHE A 275 -1.30 5.69 -28.63
C PHE A 275 -1.80 5.12 -27.30
N LEU A 276 -1.68 3.80 -27.09
CA LEU A 276 -2.03 3.13 -25.84
C LEU A 276 -1.07 3.46 -24.68
N ARG A 277 0.01 4.21 -24.95
CA ARG A 277 1.09 4.52 -24.01
C ARG A 277 1.74 3.24 -23.44
N GLY A 278 1.83 2.20 -24.26
CA GLY A 278 2.47 0.93 -23.93
C GLY A 278 3.97 0.93 -24.18
N HIS A 279 4.61 -0.20 -23.85
CA HIS A 279 6.00 -0.47 -24.18
C HIS A 279 6.07 -1.44 -25.36
N TYR A 280 6.67 -1.01 -26.47
CA TYR A 280 6.77 -1.77 -27.72
C TYR A 280 8.07 -2.59 -27.75
N HIS A 281 7.95 -3.89 -28.03
CA HIS A 281 9.10 -4.80 -28.13
C HIS A 281 9.39 -5.17 -29.59
N ALA A 282 10.28 -4.40 -30.24
CA ALA A 282 10.64 -4.62 -31.64
C ALA A 282 11.34 -5.98 -31.86
N ASP A 283 12.10 -6.45 -30.86
CA ASP A 283 12.92 -7.66 -30.96
C ASP A 283 12.12 -8.95 -30.70
N ALA A 284 10.95 -8.86 -30.07
CA ALA A 284 10.11 -10.01 -29.77
C ALA A 284 9.13 -10.29 -30.92
N ALA A 285 8.82 -11.55 -31.17
CA ALA A 285 7.77 -11.95 -32.11
C ALA A 285 6.49 -12.38 -31.40
N LEU A 286 6.63 -12.96 -30.21
CA LEU A 286 5.55 -13.54 -29.44
C LEU A 286 5.38 -12.83 -28.11
N CYS A 287 4.16 -12.84 -27.63
CA CYS A 287 3.85 -12.21 -26.38
C CYS A 287 4.43 -13.02 -25.19
N SER A 288 4.51 -14.36 -25.27
CA SER A 288 5.22 -15.21 -24.29
C SER A 288 6.71 -14.89 -24.10
N GLN A 289 7.34 -14.19 -25.04
CA GLN A 289 8.76 -13.81 -24.95
C GLN A 289 8.98 -12.59 -24.03
N VAL A 290 7.93 -11.82 -23.75
CA VAL A 290 8.00 -10.57 -22.98
C VAL A 290 7.27 -10.71 -21.65
N ASN A 291 7.77 -10.02 -20.62
CA ASN A 291 7.16 -10.01 -19.29
C ASN A 291 6.52 -8.65 -19.00
N CYS A 292 5.30 -8.45 -19.47
CA CYS A 292 4.62 -7.16 -19.35
C CYS A 292 4.39 -6.70 -17.90
N LEU A 293 4.28 -7.64 -16.95
CA LEU A 293 4.13 -7.28 -15.54
C LEU A 293 5.41 -6.62 -15.00
N GLU A 294 6.58 -7.08 -15.42
CA GLU A 294 7.88 -6.53 -15.00
C GLU A 294 8.07 -5.08 -15.48
N GLU A 295 7.63 -4.79 -16.71
CA GLU A 295 7.65 -3.44 -17.30
C GLU A 295 6.76 -2.43 -16.56
N ILE A 296 5.64 -2.90 -16.00
CA ILE A 296 4.70 -2.09 -15.23
C ILE A 296 5.21 -1.89 -13.81
N CYS A 297 5.64 -2.97 -13.18
CA CYS A 297 6.14 -2.93 -11.82
C CYS A 297 7.35 -2.00 -11.72
N GLY A 298 8.36 -2.14 -12.59
CA GLY A 298 9.45 -1.17 -12.67
C GLY A 298 10.21 -0.92 -11.35
N MET A 299 10.97 0.17 -11.32
CA MET A 299 11.96 0.61 -10.32
C MET A 299 13.14 -0.34 -10.09
N MET A 300 12.88 -1.63 -9.84
CA MET A 300 13.90 -2.67 -9.72
C MET A 300 13.39 -3.94 -10.41
N PRO A 301 14.22 -4.68 -11.17
CA PRO A 301 13.80 -5.93 -11.78
C PRO A 301 13.46 -6.98 -10.72
N PHE A 302 12.66 -7.99 -11.10
CA PHE A 302 12.37 -9.11 -10.21
C PHE A 302 13.63 -9.95 -9.99
N LEU A 303 13.88 -10.45 -8.77
CA LEU A 303 15.07 -11.28 -8.51
C LEU A 303 15.07 -12.55 -9.36
N LYS A 304 13.88 -13.09 -9.64
CA LYS A 304 13.68 -14.21 -10.54
C LYS A 304 12.72 -13.81 -11.65
N LYS A 305 13.17 -13.97 -12.90
CA LYS A 305 12.39 -13.64 -14.10
C LYS A 305 10.98 -14.26 -14.02
N GLY A 306 9.95 -13.43 -14.22
CA GLY A 306 8.55 -13.86 -14.18
C GLY A 306 7.97 -14.10 -12.78
N GLN A 307 8.70 -13.81 -11.69
CA GLN A 307 8.22 -14.00 -10.33
C GLN A 307 8.24 -12.68 -9.53
N PRO A 308 7.08 -12.04 -9.30
CA PRO A 308 7.02 -10.80 -8.55
C PRO A 308 7.37 -10.96 -7.07
N ASP A 309 8.24 -10.10 -6.57
CA ASP A 309 8.90 -10.20 -5.27
C ASP A 309 9.22 -8.83 -4.61
N GLN A 310 8.58 -7.76 -5.08
CA GLN A 310 8.93 -6.38 -4.71
C GLN A 310 8.33 -5.91 -3.36
N LEU A 311 8.57 -6.66 -2.27
CA LEU A 311 8.04 -6.34 -0.93
C LEU A 311 8.48 -4.98 -0.38
N TYR A 312 9.56 -4.40 -0.89
CA TYR A 312 10.01 -3.05 -0.51
C TYR A 312 8.94 -1.97 -0.75
N ARG A 313 7.97 -2.22 -1.64
CA ARG A 313 6.85 -1.32 -1.93
C ARG A 313 6.01 -1.00 -0.70
N ILE A 314 5.96 -1.91 0.28
CA ILE A 314 5.29 -1.68 1.57
C ILE A 314 5.91 -0.50 2.31
N TYR A 315 7.23 -0.30 2.18
CA TYR A 315 7.96 0.78 2.81
C TYR A 315 8.05 2.03 1.91
N VAL A 316 8.34 1.83 0.62
CA VAL A 316 8.51 2.93 -0.34
C VAL A 316 7.21 3.71 -0.56
N SER A 317 6.06 3.03 -0.51
CA SER A 317 4.75 3.68 -0.67
C SER A 317 4.48 4.80 0.35
N LEU A 318 5.08 4.75 1.55
CA LEU A 318 4.94 5.78 2.58
C LEU A 318 5.46 7.15 2.14
N PHE A 319 6.33 7.20 1.13
CA PHE A 319 6.94 8.43 0.64
C PHE A 319 6.29 8.95 -0.64
N LEU A 320 5.49 8.12 -1.32
CA LEU A 320 4.79 8.47 -2.55
C LEU A 320 3.46 9.16 -2.23
N HIS A 321 2.95 9.98 -3.15
CA HIS A 321 1.62 10.56 -3.03
C HIS A 321 0.92 10.52 -4.38
N ALA A 322 -0.40 10.35 -4.36
CA ALA A 322 -1.24 10.34 -5.56
C ALA A 322 -1.23 11.68 -6.32
N GLY A 323 -0.97 12.80 -5.62
CA GLY A 323 -0.93 14.13 -6.23
C GLY A 323 -0.70 15.25 -5.22
N ILE A 324 -0.73 16.49 -5.71
CA ILE A 324 -0.43 17.71 -4.95
C ILE A 324 -1.39 17.91 -3.79
N ILE A 325 -2.69 17.70 -4.01
CA ILE A 325 -3.70 17.87 -2.95
C ILE A 325 -3.50 16.84 -1.84
N HIS A 326 -3.23 15.58 -2.22
CA HIS A 326 -2.99 14.49 -1.26
C HIS A 326 -1.73 14.74 -0.43
N LEU A 327 -0.66 15.25 -1.05
CA LEU A 327 0.54 15.67 -0.33
C LEU A 327 0.27 16.84 0.62
N ALA A 328 -0.47 17.87 0.17
CA ALA A 328 -0.78 19.03 1.00
C ALA A 328 -1.53 18.62 2.29
N LEU A 329 -2.53 17.74 2.19
CA LEU A 329 -3.24 17.20 3.36
C LEU A 329 -2.30 16.42 4.29
N SER A 330 -1.41 15.61 3.71
CA SER A 330 -0.41 14.85 4.46
C SER A 330 0.57 15.75 5.22
N LEU A 331 1.03 16.83 4.58
CA LEU A 331 1.92 17.82 5.20
C LEU A 331 1.21 18.58 6.32
N ILE A 332 -0.08 18.89 6.19
CA ILE A 332 -0.86 19.50 7.28
C ILE A 332 -0.84 18.58 8.49
N ILE A 333 -1.18 17.29 8.33
CA ILE A 333 -1.16 16.34 9.45
C ILE A 333 0.24 16.21 10.04
N GLN A 334 1.28 16.11 9.22
CA GLN A 334 2.67 16.00 9.71
C GLN A 334 3.12 17.25 10.47
N LEU A 335 2.92 18.44 9.92
CA LEU A 335 3.41 19.69 10.51
C LEU A 335 2.61 20.15 11.73
N PHE A 336 1.31 19.85 11.78
CA PHE A 336 0.47 20.20 12.93
C PHE A 336 0.49 19.12 14.01
N LEU A 337 0.35 17.84 13.65
CA LEU A 337 0.24 16.76 14.64
C LEU A 337 1.59 16.09 14.91
N MET A 338 2.22 15.54 13.88
CA MET A 338 3.45 14.73 14.03
C MET A 338 4.60 15.53 14.63
N ARG A 339 4.80 16.77 14.19
CA ARG A 339 5.82 17.69 14.72
C ARG A 339 5.66 17.91 16.22
N ASN A 340 4.42 18.06 16.70
CA ASN A 340 4.13 18.30 18.11
C ASN A 340 4.39 17.04 18.93
N LEU A 341 3.97 15.88 18.43
CA LEU A 341 4.30 14.58 19.03
C LEU A 341 5.82 14.34 19.07
N GLU A 342 6.55 14.75 18.03
CA GLU A 342 8.01 14.59 17.97
C GLU A 342 8.74 15.47 18.98
N LYS A 343 8.28 16.71 19.18
CA LYS A 343 8.81 17.59 20.24
C LYS A 343 8.60 16.99 21.64
N LEU A 344 7.53 16.22 21.82
CA LEU A 344 7.17 15.58 23.09
C LEU A 344 7.94 14.28 23.33
N LEU A 345 7.98 13.40 22.32
CA LEU A 345 8.42 12.01 22.45
C LEU A 345 9.85 11.78 21.95
N GLY A 346 10.34 12.67 21.09
CA GLY A 346 11.63 12.55 20.41
C GLY A 346 11.52 11.91 19.03
N TRP A 347 12.46 12.28 18.15
CA TRP A 347 12.50 11.88 16.74
C TRP A 347 12.51 10.37 16.51
N LEU A 348 13.33 9.62 17.28
CA LEU A 348 13.49 8.18 17.08
C LEU A 348 12.20 7.41 17.35
N ARG A 349 11.46 7.77 18.40
CA ARG A 349 10.22 7.08 18.77
C ARG A 349 9.11 7.35 17.76
N ILE A 350 8.99 8.60 17.31
CA ILE A 350 8.04 8.95 16.25
C ILE A 350 8.40 8.27 14.94
N ALA A 351 9.69 8.20 14.58
CA ALA A 351 10.14 7.48 13.40
C ALA A 351 9.77 5.99 13.43
N LEU A 352 10.02 5.32 14.56
CA LEU A 352 9.66 3.91 14.73
C LEU A 352 8.14 3.70 14.66
N ILE A 353 7.34 4.52 15.35
CA ILE A 353 5.88 4.42 15.30
C ILE A 353 5.39 4.63 13.87
N TYR A 354 5.86 5.68 13.19
CA TYR A 354 5.44 6.03 11.84
C TYR A 354 5.76 4.94 10.82
N ILE A 355 7.01 4.45 10.80
CA ILE A 355 7.45 3.44 9.82
C ILE A 355 6.79 2.09 10.10
N LEU A 356 6.81 1.61 11.35
CA LEU A 356 6.28 0.29 11.69
C LEU A 356 4.77 0.22 11.47
N SER A 357 4.02 1.24 11.89
CA SER A 357 2.58 1.29 11.66
C SER A 357 2.20 1.50 10.19
N GLY A 358 2.96 2.30 9.45
CA GLY A 358 2.79 2.46 8.02
C GLY A 358 2.97 1.13 7.29
N CYS A 359 4.05 0.39 7.57
CA CYS A 359 4.26 -0.94 7.00
C CYS A 359 3.16 -1.94 7.40
N PHE A 360 2.76 -1.96 8.67
CA PHE A 360 1.66 -2.81 9.16
C PHE A 360 0.36 -2.53 8.41
N SER A 361 -0.01 -1.26 8.28
CA SER A 361 -1.23 -0.84 7.61
C SER A 361 -1.22 -1.07 6.11
N SER A 362 -0.08 -0.83 5.44
CA SER A 362 0.11 -1.11 4.02
C SER A 362 -0.02 -2.60 3.74
N LEU A 363 0.50 -3.46 4.61
CA LEU A 363 0.35 -4.91 4.49
C LEU A 363 -1.10 -5.35 4.70
N ALA A 364 -1.78 -4.83 5.72
CA ALA A 364 -3.20 -5.14 5.98
C ALA A 364 -4.11 -4.69 4.81
N SER A 365 -3.89 -3.48 4.29
CA SER A 365 -4.55 -2.97 3.09
C SER A 365 -4.28 -3.83 1.86
N ALA A 366 -3.03 -4.24 1.63
CA ALA A 366 -2.64 -5.06 0.47
C ALA A 366 -3.31 -6.44 0.43
N ILE A 367 -3.68 -6.97 1.60
CA ILE A 367 -4.43 -8.22 1.72
C ILE A 367 -5.89 -8.01 1.35
N MET A 368 -6.51 -6.93 1.83
CA MET A 368 -7.94 -6.67 1.65
C MET A 368 -8.28 -6.15 0.25
N LEU A 369 -7.38 -5.33 -0.33
CA LEU A 369 -7.55 -4.66 -1.62
C LEU A 369 -6.32 -4.93 -2.51
N PRO A 370 -6.22 -6.13 -3.10
CA PRO A 370 -5.03 -6.56 -3.84
C PRO A 370 -4.78 -5.73 -5.11
N TYR A 371 -5.84 -5.30 -5.80
CA TYR A 371 -5.75 -4.57 -7.07
C TYR A 371 -5.86 -3.04 -6.91
N HIS A 372 -6.03 -2.53 -5.68
CA HIS A 372 -6.03 -1.09 -5.42
C HIS A 372 -4.59 -0.57 -5.29
N VAL A 373 -4.25 0.50 -6.01
CA VAL A 373 -2.94 1.15 -5.89
C VAL A 373 -2.99 2.15 -4.75
N HIS A 374 -2.10 2.00 -3.78
CA HIS A 374 -2.03 2.88 -2.63
C HIS A 374 -0.69 3.62 -2.58
N THR A 375 -0.76 4.89 -2.23
CA THR A 375 0.38 5.77 -2.01
C THR A 375 0.14 6.56 -0.75
N GLY A 376 1.21 6.97 -0.09
CA GLY A 376 1.17 7.89 1.02
C GLY A 376 1.16 7.20 2.37
N PRO A 377 1.53 7.95 3.41
CA PRO A 377 1.67 7.42 4.77
C PRO A 377 0.36 7.46 5.54
N THR A 378 -0.80 7.39 4.89
CA THR A 378 -2.10 7.64 5.54
C THR A 378 -2.34 6.70 6.74
N GLY A 379 -1.95 5.42 6.64
CA GLY A 379 -2.01 4.51 7.77
C GLY A 379 -1.07 4.88 8.93
N ALA A 380 0.12 5.43 8.64
CA ALA A 380 1.01 5.97 9.67
C ALA A 380 0.43 7.24 10.33
N HIS A 381 -0.30 8.08 9.59
CA HIS A 381 -1.02 9.22 10.17
C HIS A 381 -2.11 8.77 11.13
N PHE A 382 -2.91 7.75 10.76
CA PHE A 382 -3.90 7.16 11.65
C PHE A 382 -3.28 6.53 12.89
N ALA A 383 -2.07 5.99 12.79
CA ALA A 383 -1.32 5.54 13.96
C ALA A 383 -0.98 6.69 14.92
N LEU A 384 -0.63 7.88 14.41
CA LEU A 384 -0.40 9.07 15.23
C LEU A 384 -1.70 9.52 15.94
N PHE A 385 -2.85 9.46 15.26
CA PHE A 385 -4.14 9.69 15.91
C PHE A 385 -4.40 8.68 17.04
N GLY A 386 -3.99 7.42 16.86
CA GLY A 386 -4.03 6.37 17.90
C GLY A 386 -3.11 6.67 19.10
N VAL A 387 -1.90 7.18 18.86
CA VAL A 387 -0.98 7.62 19.93
C VAL A 387 -1.60 8.74 20.75
N VAL A 388 -2.17 9.76 20.10
CA VAL A 388 -2.85 10.88 20.77
C VAL A 388 -4.07 10.39 21.55
N PHE A 389 -4.82 9.44 20.99
CA PHE A 389 -5.98 8.86 21.67
C PHE A 389 -5.57 8.18 22.97
N VAL A 390 -4.50 7.37 22.96
CA VAL A 390 -3.97 6.74 24.17
C VAL A 390 -3.42 7.78 25.16
N ASP A 391 -2.76 8.83 24.68
CA ASP A 391 -2.29 9.94 25.53
C ASP A 391 -3.47 10.60 26.27
N TYR A 392 -4.57 10.90 25.58
CA TYR A 392 -5.78 11.46 26.21
C TYR A 392 -6.43 10.51 27.23
N LEU A 393 -6.48 9.20 26.94
CA LEU A 393 -7.01 8.22 27.89
C LEU A 393 -6.16 8.14 29.16
N GLN A 394 -4.83 8.23 29.03
CA GLN A 394 -3.91 8.15 30.17
C GLN A 394 -3.86 9.44 31.00
N THR A 395 -4.16 10.59 30.39
CA THR A 395 -4.05 11.91 31.02
C THR A 395 -5.42 12.52 31.37
N HIS A 396 -6.48 11.72 31.35
CA HIS A 396 -7.87 12.13 31.63
C HIS A 396 -8.02 12.94 32.93
N ASP A 397 -7.28 12.57 33.99
CA ASP A 397 -7.32 13.20 35.32
C ASP A 397 -6.64 14.60 35.40
N ILE A 398 -5.98 15.04 34.32
CA ILE A 398 -5.23 16.31 34.27
C ILE A 398 -6.08 17.41 33.63
N PHE A 399 -6.91 17.06 32.66
CA PHE A 399 -7.70 18.03 31.90
C PHE A 399 -8.98 18.43 32.64
N THR A 400 -9.37 19.70 32.51
CA THR A 400 -10.64 20.21 33.07
C THR A 400 -11.87 19.63 32.36
N SER A 401 -11.72 19.25 31.08
CA SER A 401 -12.77 18.66 30.26
C SER A 401 -12.17 17.61 29.29
N PRO A 402 -11.75 16.44 29.78
CA PRO A 402 -11.13 15.42 28.93
C PRO A 402 -12.11 14.84 27.90
N TRP A 403 -13.39 14.77 28.23
CA TRP A 403 -14.42 14.22 27.34
C TRP A 403 -14.66 15.04 26.08
N THR A 404 -14.53 16.37 26.13
CA THR A 404 -14.64 17.20 24.93
C THR A 404 -13.44 17.01 24.00
N ALA A 405 -12.22 16.87 24.53
CA ALA A 405 -11.04 16.58 23.73
C ALA A 405 -11.12 15.20 23.07
N ILE A 406 -11.56 14.18 23.81
CA ILE A 406 -11.79 12.83 23.28
C ILE A 406 -12.89 12.87 22.21
N LEU A 407 -14.01 13.57 22.44
CA LEU A 407 -15.08 13.70 21.47
C LEU A 407 -14.61 14.39 20.19
N GLN A 408 -13.86 15.49 20.30
CA GLN A 408 -13.26 16.19 19.16
C GLN A 408 -12.32 15.28 18.36
N GLN A 409 -11.50 14.48 19.05
CA GLN A 409 -10.60 13.54 18.40
C GLN A 409 -11.35 12.43 17.68
N VAL A 410 -12.38 11.85 18.31
CA VAL A 410 -13.24 10.83 17.72
C VAL A 410 -13.95 11.40 16.49
N LEU A 411 -14.53 12.60 16.57
CA LEU A 411 -15.16 13.27 15.43
C LEU A 411 -14.16 13.51 14.29
N SER A 412 -12.92 13.89 14.59
CA SER A 412 -11.88 14.08 13.59
C SER A 412 -11.53 12.77 12.89
N ILE A 413 -11.39 11.65 13.64
CA ILE A 413 -11.14 10.32 13.08
C ILE A 413 -12.29 9.89 12.16
N PHE A 414 -13.54 10.04 12.60
CA PHE A 414 -14.71 9.71 11.77
C PHE A 414 -14.80 10.62 10.54
N GLY A 415 -14.46 11.90 10.66
CA GLY A 415 -14.41 12.82 9.54
C GLY A 415 -13.39 12.39 8.47
N VAL A 416 -12.18 11.98 8.87
CA VAL A 416 -11.16 11.51 7.91
C VAL A 416 -11.52 10.14 7.33
N LEU A 417 -12.12 9.23 8.12
CA LEU A 417 -12.65 7.95 7.58
C LEU A 417 -13.77 8.20 6.56
N PHE A 418 -14.60 9.22 6.76
CA PHE A 418 -15.62 9.62 5.80
C PHE A 418 -15.00 10.18 4.51
N VAL A 419 -13.96 11.00 4.62
CA VAL A 419 -13.16 11.43 3.45
C VAL A 419 -12.51 10.22 2.76
N GLY A 420 -12.21 9.16 3.51
CA GLY A 420 -11.68 7.90 3.00
C GLY A 420 -12.60 7.13 2.03
N PHE A 421 -13.84 7.59 1.81
CA PHE A 421 -14.70 7.10 0.72
C PHE A 421 -14.34 7.70 -0.65
N LEU A 422 -13.41 8.66 -0.71
CA LEU A 422 -12.92 9.22 -1.97
C LEU A 422 -11.89 8.27 -2.64
N PRO A 423 -11.77 8.30 -3.97
CA PRO A 423 -10.75 7.53 -4.70
C PRO A 423 -9.34 7.78 -4.18
N TRP A 424 -8.49 6.75 -4.22
CA TRP A 424 -7.10 6.70 -3.70
C TRP A 424 -6.94 6.61 -2.18
N LEU A 425 -7.98 6.89 -1.40
CA LEU A 425 -7.93 6.75 0.05
C LEU A 425 -8.36 5.34 0.47
N ASP A 426 -7.79 4.89 1.59
CA ASP A 426 -7.90 3.51 2.01
C ASP A 426 -8.25 3.39 3.50
N ASN A 427 -9.51 3.08 3.78
CA ASN A 427 -10.01 2.89 5.13
C ASN A 427 -9.49 1.63 5.81
N TYR A 428 -9.07 0.60 5.06
CA TYR A 428 -8.34 -0.52 5.66
C TYR A 428 -6.99 -0.07 6.21
N ALA A 429 -6.27 0.76 5.45
CA ALA A 429 -5.02 1.34 5.92
C ALA A 429 -5.24 2.26 7.14
N HIS A 430 -6.31 3.06 7.13
CA HIS A 430 -6.66 3.93 8.25
C HIS A 430 -6.95 3.14 9.54
N ILE A 431 -7.84 2.15 9.48
CA ILE A 431 -8.26 1.37 10.65
C ILE A 431 -7.09 0.54 11.19
N SER A 432 -6.39 -0.17 10.31
CA SER A 432 -5.23 -1.00 10.72
C SER A 432 -4.07 -0.15 11.24
N GLY A 433 -3.86 1.04 10.68
CA GLY A 433 -2.90 2.04 11.16
C GLY A 433 -3.25 2.52 12.56
N PHE A 434 -4.51 2.87 12.83
CA PHE A 434 -4.97 3.25 14.15
C PHE A 434 -4.75 2.15 15.20
N ILE A 435 -5.13 0.90 14.88
CA ILE A 435 -4.92 -0.26 15.76
C ILE A 435 -3.42 -0.45 16.05
N SER A 436 -2.58 -0.40 15.02
CA SER A 436 -1.13 -0.48 15.17
C SER A 436 -0.58 0.66 16.02
N GLY A 437 -1.07 1.89 15.84
CA GLY A 437 -0.66 3.06 16.61
C GLY A 437 -1.00 2.96 18.08
N VAL A 438 -2.20 2.47 18.41
CA VAL A 438 -2.60 2.17 19.79
C VAL A 438 -1.61 1.18 20.42
N LEU A 439 -1.34 0.04 19.77
CA LEU A 439 -0.39 -0.95 20.31
C LEU A 439 1.04 -0.40 20.45
N LEU A 440 1.55 0.30 19.45
CA LEU A 440 2.91 0.86 19.46
C LEU A 440 3.04 2.03 20.43
N SER A 441 1.95 2.74 20.74
CA SER A 441 1.95 3.78 21.78
C SER A 441 2.30 3.16 23.14
N TYR A 442 1.71 2.01 23.48
CA TYR A 442 2.03 1.31 24.73
C TYR A 442 3.49 0.80 24.79
N VAL A 443 4.14 0.61 23.63
CA VAL A 443 5.53 0.14 23.54
C VAL A 443 6.52 1.31 23.63
N PHE A 444 6.33 2.36 22.82
CA PHE A 444 7.33 3.41 22.63
C PHE A 444 7.06 4.68 23.45
N VAL A 445 5.83 4.97 23.83
CA VAL A 445 5.50 6.19 24.59
C VAL A 445 5.84 5.98 26.06
N PRO A 446 6.61 6.89 26.69
CA PRO A 446 6.82 6.85 28.12
C PRO A 446 5.53 7.23 28.83
N TYR A 447 4.89 6.27 29.50
CA TYR A 447 3.75 6.54 30.38
C TYR A 447 4.16 7.56 31.45
N LEU A 448 3.49 8.70 31.46
CA LEU A 448 3.47 9.59 32.61
C LEU A 448 2.72 8.85 33.70
N GLY A 449 3.45 8.20 34.61
CA GLY A 449 2.83 7.43 35.68
C GLY A 449 2.04 8.32 36.62
N PHE A 450 0.72 8.42 36.44
CA PHE A 450 -0.19 8.85 37.49
C PHE A 450 -0.67 7.63 38.27
N GLY A 451 0.20 7.15 39.16
CA GLY A 451 -0.29 6.44 40.33
C GLY A 451 -0.91 7.46 41.27
N SER A 452 -2.23 7.43 41.46
CA SER A 452 -2.84 8.09 42.62
C SER A 452 -2.39 7.34 43.87
N VAL A 453 -1.26 7.75 44.45
CA VAL A 453 -0.79 7.17 45.71
C VAL A 453 -1.69 7.70 46.82
N LYS A 454 -2.50 6.81 47.44
CA LYS A 454 -3.17 7.13 48.70
C LYS A 454 -2.10 7.31 49.77
N LEU A 455 -1.92 8.53 50.27
CA LEU A 455 -1.02 8.73 51.40
C LEU A 455 -1.50 7.91 52.62
N PRO A 456 -0.61 7.20 53.32
CA PRO A 456 -0.94 6.55 54.58
C PRO A 456 -1.49 7.59 55.59
N PRO A 457 -2.34 7.19 56.55
CA PRO A 457 -3.09 8.12 57.41
C PRO A 457 -2.31 9.10 58.30
N GLY A 458 -0.97 9.13 58.27
CA GLY A 458 -0.14 9.90 59.22
C GLY A 458 0.44 11.22 58.70
N ILE A 459 0.50 11.48 57.39
CA ILE A 459 1.34 12.57 56.83
C ILE A 459 0.67 13.97 56.92
N LEU A 460 -0.65 14.06 57.15
CA LEU A 460 -1.37 15.35 57.27
C LEU A 460 -1.88 15.65 58.69
N ALA A 461 -1.45 14.89 59.70
CA ALA A 461 -1.91 15.08 61.08
C ALA A 461 -1.19 16.21 61.84
N ALA A 462 -0.25 16.93 61.21
CA ALA A 462 0.58 17.93 61.89
C ALA A 462 0.01 19.36 61.91
N ASP A 463 -1.09 19.66 61.20
CA ASP A 463 -1.69 21.01 61.20
C ASP A 463 -3.13 21.02 61.73
N ARG A 464 -3.26 20.96 63.07
CA ARG A 464 -4.42 21.55 63.76
C ARG A 464 -3.94 22.34 64.98
N PRO A 465 -4.11 23.68 65.03
CA PRO A 465 -3.96 24.41 66.28
C PRO A 465 -5.10 23.99 67.22
N THR A 466 -4.74 23.32 68.32
CA THR A 466 -5.71 22.87 69.33
C THR A 466 -6.14 24.05 70.21
N THR A 467 -7.22 24.74 69.85
CA THR A 467 -7.93 25.62 70.79
C THR A 467 -8.71 24.75 71.79
N LYS A 468 -8.12 24.46 72.96
CA LYS A 468 -8.85 23.86 74.10
C LYS A 468 -9.72 24.93 74.77
N LYS A 469 -11.03 24.94 74.51
CA LYS A 469 -12.03 25.58 75.38
C LYS A 469 -12.28 24.69 76.61
N SER A 470 -11.75 25.09 77.76
CA SER A 470 -12.12 24.53 79.07
C SER A 470 -13.29 25.32 79.66
N LYS A 471 -14.46 24.69 79.79
CA LYS A 471 -15.54 25.18 80.67
C LYS A 471 -15.26 24.68 82.09
N LYS A 472 -14.93 25.58 83.01
CA LYS A 472 -15.09 25.35 84.45
C LYS A 472 -15.73 26.57 85.10
N ARG A 473 -16.96 26.38 85.59
CA ARG A 473 -17.75 27.35 86.35
C ARG A 473 -17.34 27.23 87.82
N SER A 474 -16.86 28.30 88.45
CA SER A 474 -16.96 28.47 89.91
C SER A 474 -16.91 29.94 90.31
N LYS A 475 -17.78 30.29 91.25
CA LYS A 475 -17.98 31.61 91.88
C LYS A 475 -16.82 31.95 92.81
N ARG A 476 -16.44 33.24 92.88
CA ARG A 476 -16.47 34.16 94.05
C ARG A 476 -15.33 35.20 94.04
N LYS A 477 -15.75 36.48 94.12
CA LYS A 477 -15.27 37.61 94.93
C LYS A 477 -13.74 37.85 95.09
N GLY A 478 -13.34 39.09 94.77
CA GLY A 478 -12.60 39.95 95.72
C GLY A 478 -11.16 40.36 95.38
N SER A 479 -10.97 41.67 95.18
CA SER A 479 -9.81 42.53 95.53
C SER A 479 -8.41 42.34 94.90
N LYS A 480 -8.03 43.37 94.11
CA LYS A 480 -6.82 44.23 94.21
C LYS A 480 -5.56 43.66 94.91
N LYS A 481 -4.42 43.58 94.19
CA LYS A 481 -3.25 44.51 94.20
C LYS A 481 -1.92 43.82 93.79
N LYS A 482 -1.15 44.55 92.95
CA LYS A 482 0.32 44.71 92.87
C LYS A 482 1.25 43.49 92.69
N GLY A 483 2.04 43.55 91.61
CA GLY A 483 3.49 43.79 91.74
C GLY A 483 4.45 42.59 91.71
N GLU A 484 4.85 42.22 90.49
CA GLU A 484 6.23 42.02 90.01
C GLU A 484 7.23 41.02 90.68
N LYS A 485 8.05 40.46 89.77
CA LYS A 485 9.31 39.70 89.92
C LYS A 485 9.22 38.20 90.18
N LYS A 486 9.42 37.42 89.10
CA LYS A 486 9.78 35.99 89.17
C LYS A 486 11.25 35.77 88.82
N LYS A 487 11.88 35.06 89.75
CA LYS A 487 13.28 34.62 89.85
C LYS A 487 13.56 33.44 88.89
N LYS A 488 14.67 33.57 88.14
CA LYS A 488 15.82 32.64 87.97
C LYS A 488 15.61 31.11 87.87
N ARG A 489 16.38 30.56 86.89
CA ARG A 489 17.15 29.28 86.88
C ARG A 489 16.32 28.01 86.57
N LYS A 490 16.85 26.99 85.88
CA LYS A 490 18.20 26.65 85.40
C LYS A 490 17.99 25.65 84.24
N ILE A 491 18.87 25.70 83.25
CA ILE A 491 18.98 24.72 82.16
C ILE A 491 19.34 23.35 82.75
N SER A 492 18.61 22.30 82.36
CA SER A 492 19.01 20.89 82.48
C SER A 492 18.60 20.22 81.17
N SER A 493 19.61 19.76 80.44
CA SER A 493 19.53 18.99 79.19
C SER A 493 18.83 17.64 79.39
N ALA A 494 17.89 17.32 78.50
CA ALA A 494 17.41 15.97 78.22
C ALA A 494 17.38 15.79 76.69
N PRO A 495 17.72 14.59 76.16
CA PRO A 495 18.11 14.42 74.77
C PRO A 495 16.90 14.50 73.83
N ILE A 496 17.10 15.17 72.70
CA ILE A 496 16.20 15.11 71.54
C ILE A 496 16.32 13.70 70.97
N THR A 497 15.31 12.86 71.18
CA THR A 497 15.22 11.56 70.51
C THR A 497 14.78 11.80 69.07
N PHE A 498 15.70 11.45 68.16
CA PHE A 498 15.48 11.18 66.74
C PHE A 498 14.14 10.46 66.50
N GLY A 499 13.24 11.09 65.75
CA GLY A 499 11.95 10.49 65.35
C GLY A 499 11.48 10.89 63.95
N ASP A 500 12.21 11.77 63.26
CA ASP A 500 11.86 12.21 61.90
C ASP A 500 12.52 11.35 60.80
N ASP A 501 13.66 10.71 61.08
CA ASP A 501 14.36 9.85 60.11
C ASP A 501 13.59 8.55 59.82
N ASP A 502 12.98 7.91 60.84
CA ASP A 502 12.18 6.67 60.68
C ASP A 502 10.93 6.88 59.80
N GLN A 503 10.32 8.07 59.84
CA GLN A 503 9.13 8.39 59.06
C GLN A 503 9.50 8.71 57.60
N ALA A 504 10.61 9.44 57.40
CA ALA A 504 11.17 9.70 56.08
C ALA A 504 11.63 8.40 55.39
N GLU A 505 12.31 7.51 56.12
CA GLU A 505 12.80 6.21 55.63
C GLU A 505 11.65 5.27 55.26
N ARG A 506 10.57 5.21 56.06
CA ARG A 506 9.36 4.45 55.72
C ARG A 506 8.64 5.00 54.48
N SER A 507 8.60 6.33 54.33
CA SER A 507 7.98 6.96 53.16
C SER A 507 8.80 6.78 51.88
N ALA A 508 10.14 6.74 51.99
CA ALA A 508 11.05 6.41 50.90
C ALA A 508 10.92 4.95 50.48
N ALA A 509 10.88 4.00 51.43
CA ALA A 509 10.68 2.58 51.15
C ALA A 509 9.31 2.29 50.49
N GLN A 510 8.25 2.99 50.91
CA GLN A 510 6.94 2.90 50.26
C GLN A 510 6.93 3.48 48.84
N LEU A 511 7.65 4.59 48.61
CA LEU A 511 7.79 5.18 47.28
C LEU A 511 8.60 4.28 46.33
N GLU A 512 9.70 3.69 46.80
CA GLU A 512 10.48 2.71 46.04
C GLU A 512 9.66 1.47 45.69
N THR A 513 8.91 0.92 46.64
CA THR A 513 8.03 -0.24 46.38
C THR A 513 6.96 0.08 45.35
N LEU A 514 6.37 1.28 45.42
CA LEU A 514 5.38 1.74 44.44
C LEU A 514 6.00 2.00 43.06
N LEU A 515 7.19 2.61 43.00
CA LEU A 515 7.95 2.80 41.75
C LEU A 515 8.28 1.44 41.12
N HIS A 516 8.72 0.46 41.92
CA HIS A 516 8.97 -0.90 41.46
C HIS A 516 7.70 -1.58 40.92
N LEU A 517 6.56 -1.42 41.59
CA LEU A 517 5.29 -2.00 41.18
C LEU A 517 4.76 -1.36 39.87
N MET A 518 4.87 -0.03 39.75
CA MET A 518 4.53 0.71 38.53
C MET A 518 5.45 0.34 37.37
N GLN A 519 6.75 0.21 37.60
CA GLN A 519 7.71 -0.25 36.60
C GLN A 519 7.45 -1.70 36.18
N SER A 520 7.11 -2.59 37.12
CA SER A 520 6.76 -3.99 36.85
C SER A 520 5.49 -4.11 36.00
N HIS A 521 4.43 -3.39 36.36
CA HIS A 521 3.19 -3.35 35.58
C HIS A 521 3.46 -2.81 34.16
N ARG A 522 4.20 -1.70 34.05
CA ARG A 522 4.60 -1.12 32.76
C ARG A 522 5.36 -2.13 31.91
N ARG A 523 6.36 -2.83 32.48
CA ARG A 523 7.13 -3.84 31.76
C ARG A 523 6.21 -4.94 31.22
N LYS A 524 5.24 -5.41 32.00
CA LYS A 524 4.25 -6.41 31.55
C LYS A 524 3.39 -5.90 30.39
N VAL A 525 2.89 -4.66 30.46
CA VAL A 525 2.09 -4.07 29.37
C VAL A 525 2.93 -3.90 28.09
N VAL A 526 4.15 -3.36 28.21
CA VAL A 526 5.07 -3.19 27.06
C VAL A 526 5.36 -4.53 26.40
N LEU A 527 5.71 -5.56 27.20
CA LEU A 527 5.97 -6.91 26.68
C LEU A 527 4.72 -7.51 26.01
N GLY A 528 3.55 -7.39 26.65
CA GLY A 528 2.29 -7.89 26.11
C GLY A 528 1.91 -7.23 24.78
N CYS A 529 1.95 -5.89 24.71
CA CYS A 529 1.66 -5.15 23.49
C CYS A 529 2.69 -5.40 22.39
N SER A 530 3.99 -5.53 22.75
CA SER A 530 5.04 -5.86 21.78
C SER A 530 4.82 -7.25 21.19
N LEU A 531 4.55 -8.26 22.02
CA LEU A 531 4.27 -9.63 21.56
C LEU A 531 3.03 -9.66 20.67
N LEU A 532 1.94 -9.03 21.09
CA LEU A 532 0.70 -8.95 20.30
C LEU A 532 0.93 -8.28 18.95
N TRP A 533 1.60 -7.14 18.92
CA TRP A 533 1.90 -6.43 17.67
C TRP A 533 2.75 -7.27 16.73
N THR A 534 3.82 -7.91 17.25
CA THR A 534 4.67 -8.78 16.44
C THR A 534 3.92 -10.01 15.91
N ALA A 535 3.07 -10.62 16.73
CA ALA A 535 2.24 -11.75 16.31
C ALA A 535 1.29 -11.34 15.18
N LEU A 536 0.58 -10.21 15.33
CA LEU A 536 -0.30 -9.68 14.28
C LEU A 536 0.45 -9.38 12.99
N PHE A 537 1.63 -8.72 13.07
CA PHE A 537 2.42 -8.40 11.89
C PHE A 537 2.91 -9.66 11.16
N ILE A 538 3.39 -10.66 11.90
CA ILE A 538 3.80 -11.96 11.32
C ILE A 538 2.60 -12.67 10.71
N THR A 539 1.45 -12.69 11.37
CA THR A 539 0.21 -13.27 10.82
C THR A 539 -0.18 -12.59 9.52
N LEU A 540 -0.18 -11.26 9.45
CA LEU A 540 -0.45 -10.52 8.22
C LEU A 540 0.55 -10.88 7.12
N LEU A 541 1.84 -11.00 7.44
CA LEU A 541 2.87 -11.36 6.47
C LEU A 541 2.66 -12.78 5.92
N VAL A 542 2.35 -13.74 6.80
CA VAL A 542 2.05 -15.12 6.40
C VAL A 542 0.78 -15.17 5.55
N VAL A 543 -0.28 -14.47 5.94
CA VAL A 543 -1.52 -14.40 5.17
C VAL A 543 -1.25 -13.79 3.79
N PHE A 544 -0.52 -12.68 3.72
CA PHE A 544 -0.17 -12.03 2.47
C PHE A 544 0.64 -12.95 1.54
N LEU A 545 1.62 -13.68 2.06
CA LEU A 545 2.50 -14.53 1.24
C LEU A 545 1.90 -15.90 0.91
N ARG A 546 1.10 -16.50 1.79
CA ARG A 546 0.61 -17.89 1.66
C ARG A 546 -0.87 -18.01 1.35
N PHE A 547 -1.69 -17.05 1.78
CA PHE A 547 -3.15 -17.10 1.66
C PHE A 547 -3.71 -15.83 0.99
N PRO A 548 -3.44 -15.63 -0.32
CA PRO A 548 -4.08 -14.56 -1.09
C PRO A 548 -5.59 -14.53 -0.89
N LEU A 549 -6.12 -13.39 -0.43
CA LEU A 549 -7.52 -13.08 -0.69
C LEU A 549 -7.63 -12.75 -2.18
N ARG A 550 -8.21 -13.66 -2.96
CA ARG A 550 -8.32 -13.54 -4.43
C ARG A 550 -9.59 -12.80 -4.87
N SER A 551 -10.61 -12.78 -4.02
CA SER A 551 -11.88 -12.12 -4.28
C SER A 551 -12.55 -11.78 -2.95
N CYS A 552 -12.83 -10.50 -2.72
CA CYS A 552 -13.59 -10.04 -1.57
C CYS A 552 -14.67 -9.07 -2.05
N VAL A 553 -15.86 -9.60 -2.37
CA VAL A 553 -16.97 -8.82 -2.96
C VAL A 553 -17.39 -7.67 -2.04
N TRP A 554 -17.22 -7.82 -0.72
CA TRP A 554 -17.64 -6.83 0.25
C TRP A 554 -16.53 -5.84 0.65
N CYS A 555 -15.26 -6.10 0.30
CA CYS A 555 -14.15 -5.28 0.77
C CYS A 555 -14.19 -3.86 0.18
N LYS A 556 -14.64 -3.73 -1.07
CA LYS A 556 -14.80 -2.44 -1.76
C LYS A 556 -15.74 -1.45 -1.03
N TYR A 557 -16.74 -1.93 -0.29
CA TYR A 557 -17.73 -1.07 0.37
C TYR A 557 -17.18 -0.33 1.59
N LEU A 558 -16.01 -0.73 2.12
CA LEU A 558 -15.38 0.04 3.20
C LEU A 558 -14.72 1.32 2.67
N ASN A 559 -14.36 1.37 1.37
CA ASN A 559 -13.74 2.52 0.70
C ASN A 559 -14.72 3.24 -0.24
N CYS A 560 -16.00 2.86 -0.24
CA CYS A 560 -16.99 3.52 -1.09
C CYS A 560 -18.40 3.48 -0.53
N LEU A 561 -19.09 4.63 -0.58
CA LEU A 561 -20.52 4.69 -0.38
C LEU A 561 -21.23 4.45 -1.72
N PRO A 562 -22.11 3.43 -1.83
CA PRO A 562 -22.82 3.12 -3.07
C PRO A 562 -23.96 4.11 -3.30
N TRP A 563 -23.63 5.38 -3.60
CA TRP A 563 -24.62 6.41 -3.94
C TRP A 563 -25.17 6.24 -5.36
N THR A 564 -24.47 5.51 -6.23
CA THR A 564 -24.96 5.02 -7.53
C THR A 564 -24.43 3.61 -7.80
N GLU A 565 -25.07 2.87 -8.72
CA GLU A 565 -24.85 1.42 -8.90
C GLU A 565 -23.40 1.03 -9.28
N ASN A 566 -22.63 1.92 -9.92
CA ASN A 566 -21.31 1.56 -10.50
C ASN A 566 -20.11 2.37 -9.98
N ILE A 567 -20.28 3.33 -9.05
CA ILE A 567 -19.14 4.12 -8.55
C ILE A 567 -18.15 3.23 -7.80
N CYS A 568 -18.64 2.35 -6.91
CA CYS A 568 -17.78 1.50 -6.08
C CYS A 568 -17.06 0.41 -6.86
N ASP A 569 -17.60 0.03 -8.02
CA ASP A 569 -17.00 -0.98 -8.91
C ASP A 569 -15.83 -0.41 -9.71
N LYS A 570 -15.74 0.92 -9.83
CA LYS A 570 -14.66 1.64 -10.52
C LYS A 570 -13.49 2.04 -9.62
N LEU A 571 -13.56 1.80 -8.30
CA LEU A 571 -12.48 2.11 -7.36
C LEU A 571 -11.37 1.07 -7.31
N GLU A 572 -11.66 -0.19 -7.65
CA GLU A 572 -10.64 -1.21 -7.84
C GLU A 572 -10.33 -1.33 -9.33
N ILE A 573 -9.08 -1.64 -9.67
CA ILE A 573 -8.74 -2.04 -11.04
C ILE A 573 -9.57 -3.29 -11.34
N ASP A 574 -10.62 -3.15 -12.15
CA ASP A 574 -11.42 -4.29 -12.60
C ASP A 574 -10.53 -5.12 -13.50
N VAL A 575 -10.00 -6.22 -12.97
CA VAL A 575 -9.15 -7.16 -13.71
C VAL A 575 -9.87 -7.73 -14.94
N PHE A 576 -11.21 -7.67 -14.98
CA PHE A 576 -12.04 -8.20 -16.07
C PHE A 576 -12.37 -7.18 -17.18
N ALA A 577 -12.23 -5.88 -16.95
CA ALA A 577 -12.51 -4.85 -17.95
C ALA A 577 -11.42 -4.78 -19.05
N PRO A 578 -11.77 -4.62 -20.34
CA PRO A 578 -10.76 -4.44 -21.38
C PRO A 578 -10.06 -3.08 -21.26
N THR A 579 -8.75 -3.02 -21.54
CA THR A 579 -7.96 -1.76 -21.54
C THR A 579 -8.25 -0.86 -22.76
N GLN A 580 -8.97 -1.40 -23.73
CA GLN A 580 -9.42 -0.74 -24.96
C GLN A 580 -10.93 -0.84 -25.03
N CYS A 581 -11.61 0.20 -25.48
CA CYS A 581 -13.04 0.07 -25.77
C CYS A 581 -13.20 -0.73 -27.07
N ILE A 582 -14.08 -1.72 -27.01
CA ILE A 582 -14.45 -2.55 -28.15
C ILE A 582 -15.64 -1.83 -28.79
N TYR A 583 -15.39 -0.98 -29.79
CA TYR A 583 -16.48 -0.60 -30.68
C TYR A 583 -16.75 -1.79 -31.59
N PRO A 584 -17.96 -2.39 -31.57
CA PRO A 584 -18.33 -3.25 -32.69
C PRO A 584 -18.24 -2.39 -33.94
N LEU A 585 -17.51 -2.86 -34.95
CA LEU A 585 -17.59 -2.32 -36.30
C LEU A 585 -19.09 -2.33 -36.66
N VAL A 586 -19.68 -1.14 -36.77
CA VAL A 586 -21.08 -0.94 -37.18
C VAL A 586 -21.22 -1.27 -38.65
#